data_AF-A0A8T5Y6A0-F1
#
_entry.id   AF-A0A8T5Y6A0-F1
#
_cell.length_a   1.000
_cell.length_b   1.000
_cell.length_c   1.000
_cell.angle_alpha   90.00
_cell.angle_beta   90.00
_cell.angle_gamma   90.00
#
_symmetry.space_group_name_H-M   'P 1'
#
loop_
_entity.id
_entity.type
_entity.pdbx_description
1 polymer ?
#
loop_
_entity_poly.entity_id
_entity_poly.type
_entity_poly.pdbx_seq_one_letter_code
_entity_poly.pdbx_strand_id
1 'polypeptide(L)'
;MRPRPFVALEIDSLIEHAANSSLPSMHAASAFVIASAIWHTNKQLGTYAFVLASITAVSRVMVGVHFPLDIVVGALLGIAVCVASFAVTKRFWHKTQQI
;
A
#
# COMPACT_ATOMS: atom_id res chain seq x y z
N MET A 1 -15.18 4.57 -12.95
CA MET A 1 -14.32 3.66 -12.16
C MET A 1 -13.36 2.97 -13.11
N ARG A 2 -12.07 2.82 -12.77
CA ARG A 2 -11.12 2.13 -13.67
C ARG A 2 -11.39 0.61 -13.59
N PRO A 3 -11.73 -0.05 -14.71
CA PRO A 3 -11.91 -1.51 -14.73
C PRO A 3 -10.59 -2.22 -14.44
N ARG A 4 -10.65 -3.38 -13.79
CA ARG A 4 -9.48 -4.23 -13.49
C ARG A 4 -8.92 -4.87 -14.77
N PRO A 5 -7.63 -5.29 -14.79
CA PRO A 5 -7.02 -5.85 -15.98
C PRO A 5 -7.79 -7.03 -16.57
N PHE A 6 -8.30 -7.96 -15.74
CA PHE A 6 -9.11 -9.08 -16.21
C PHE A 6 -10.42 -8.67 -16.92
N VAL A 7 -11.01 -7.53 -16.53
CA VAL A 7 -12.21 -6.98 -17.18
C VAL A 7 -11.83 -6.19 -18.44
N ALA A 8 -10.75 -5.41 -18.39
CA ALA A 8 -10.35 -4.51 -19.47
C ALA A 8 -9.63 -5.22 -20.63
N LEU A 9 -8.96 -6.33 -20.35
CA LEU A 9 -8.19 -7.11 -21.32
C LEU A 9 -8.85 -8.44 -21.68
N GLU A 10 -10.03 -8.73 -21.11
CA GLU A 10 -10.75 -10.01 -21.30
C GLU A 10 -9.87 -11.24 -21.03
N ILE A 11 -8.99 -11.13 -20.03
CA ILE A 11 -8.10 -12.21 -19.60
C ILE A 11 -8.64 -12.89 -18.35
N ASP A 12 -8.40 -14.18 -18.20
CA ASP A 12 -8.72 -14.90 -16.98
C ASP A 12 -7.79 -14.44 -15.84
N SER A 13 -8.40 -14.07 -14.72
CA SER A 13 -7.68 -13.81 -13.47
C SER A 13 -7.26 -15.13 -12.84
N LEU A 14 -6.03 -15.20 -12.32
CA LEU A 14 -5.52 -16.41 -11.65
C LEU A 14 -6.19 -16.66 -10.28
N ILE A 15 -6.93 -15.67 -9.76
CA ILE A 15 -7.76 -15.80 -8.56
C ILE A 15 -9.15 -15.23 -8.81
N GLU A 16 -10.15 -15.75 -8.11
CA GLU A 16 -11.48 -15.14 -8.11
C GLU A 16 -11.42 -13.74 -7.48
N HIS A 17 -11.92 -12.74 -8.21
CA HIS A 17 -11.91 -11.36 -7.74
C HIS A 17 -13.11 -10.60 -8.32
N ALA A 18 -13.74 -9.75 -7.51
CA ALA A 18 -14.89 -8.96 -7.95
C ALA A 18 -14.49 -7.92 -9.02
N ALA A 19 -15.37 -7.70 -10.01
CA ALA A 19 -15.24 -6.69 -11.05
C ALA A 19 -15.50 -5.26 -10.52
N ASN A 20 -14.81 -4.87 -9.45
CA ASN A 20 -14.87 -3.55 -8.83
C ASN A 20 -13.67 -2.67 -9.22
N SER A 21 -13.64 -1.42 -8.74
CA SER A 21 -12.56 -0.46 -9.05
C SER A 21 -11.17 -1.05 -8.77
N SER A 22 -10.25 -0.92 -9.74
CA SER A 22 -8.86 -1.36 -9.61
C SER A 22 -7.99 -0.38 -8.82
N LEU A 23 -8.39 0.89 -8.77
CA LEU A 23 -7.66 1.97 -8.11
C LEU A 23 -8.29 2.39 -6.78
N PRO A 24 -7.49 2.61 -5.72
CA PRO A 24 -6.09 2.18 -5.54
C PRO A 24 -6.00 0.70 -5.11
N SER A 25 -4.82 0.09 -5.18
CA SER A 25 -4.62 -1.25 -4.62
C SER A 25 -4.57 -1.20 -3.09
N MET A 26 -5.61 -1.74 -2.44
CA MET A 26 -5.67 -1.84 -0.98
C MET A 26 -4.51 -2.69 -0.41
N HIS A 27 -4.13 -3.77 -1.08
CA HIS A 27 -3.02 -4.64 -0.65
C HIS A 27 -1.67 -3.91 -0.70
N ALA A 28 -1.43 -3.11 -1.75
CA ALA A 28 -0.24 -2.28 -1.82
C ALA A 28 -0.29 -1.19 -0.75
N ALA A 29 -1.41 -0.50 -0.57
CA ALA A 29 -1.54 0.53 0.44
C ALA A 29 -1.26 0.00 1.86
N SER A 30 -1.89 -1.11 2.27
CA SER A 30 -1.69 -1.67 3.60
C SER A 30 -0.26 -2.18 3.82
N ALA A 31 0.31 -2.90 2.86
CA ALA A 31 1.66 -3.44 2.98
C ALA A 31 2.71 -2.32 3.12
N PHE A 32 2.59 -1.24 2.34
CA PHE A 32 3.53 -0.13 2.40
C PHE A 32 3.34 0.78 3.62
N VAL A 33 2.10 0.94 4.17
CA VAL A 33 1.89 1.58 5.49
C VAL A 33 2.65 0.80 6.57
N ILE A 34 2.44 -0.52 6.63
CA ILE A 34 3.02 -1.38 7.66
C ILE A 34 4.55 -1.36 7.57
N ALA A 35 5.10 -1.53 6.36
CA ALA A 35 6.55 -1.46 6.15
C ALA A 35 7.13 -0.10 6.58
N SER A 36 6.46 1.00 6.26
CA SER A 36 6.88 2.35 6.66
C SER A 36 6.83 2.54 8.17
N ALA A 37 5.79 2.04 8.85
CA ALA A 37 5.65 2.12 10.29
C ALA A 37 6.75 1.32 11.02
N ILE A 38 7.05 0.10 10.56
CA ILE A 38 8.14 -0.72 11.10
C ILE A 38 9.49 -0.04 10.84
N TRP A 39 9.70 0.53 9.65
CA TRP A 39 10.95 1.22 9.33
C TRP A 39 11.22 2.43 10.23
N HIS A 40 10.15 3.10 10.67
CA HIS A 40 10.25 4.21 11.62
C HIS A 40 10.77 3.77 13.01
N THR A 41 10.47 2.54 13.45
CA THR A 41 10.89 2.01 14.75
C THR A 41 12.19 1.21 14.67
N ASN A 42 12.36 0.40 13.62
CA ASN A 42 13.55 -0.41 13.35
C ASN A 42 13.83 -0.43 11.84
N LYS A 43 14.90 0.27 11.43
CA LYS A 43 15.26 0.40 10.01
C LYS A 43 15.58 -0.94 9.35
N GLN A 44 16.24 -1.87 10.06
CA GLN A 44 16.61 -3.17 9.49
C GLN A 44 15.38 -4.03 9.22
N LEU A 45 14.50 -4.14 10.21
CA LEU A 45 13.24 -4.89 10.07
C LEU A 45 12.31 -4.24 9.05
N GLY A 46 12.28 -2.90 9.00
CA GLY A 46 11.52 -2.14 8.02
C GLY A 46 11.97 -2.40 6.58
N THR A 47 13.28 -2.48 6.35
CA THR A 47 13.81 -2.85 5.02
C THR A 47 13.34 -4.23 4.59
N TYR A 48 13.37 -5.23 5.48
CA TYR A 48 12.80 -6.55 5.18
C TYR A 48 11.29 -6.48 4.91
N ALA A 49 10.56 -5.66 5.66
CA ALA A 49 9.14 -5.44 5.43
C ALA A 49 8.86 -4.78 4.06
N PHE A 50 9.71 -3.87 3.58
CA PHE A 50 9.59 -3.29 2.24
C PHE A 50 9.84 -4.31 1.13
N VAL A 51 10.76 -5.25 1.34
CA VAL A 51 10.96 -6.38 0.41
C VAL A 51 9.69 -7.22 0.32
N LEU A 52 9.11 -7.58 1.46
CA LEU A 52 7.85 -8.33 1.50
C LEU A 52 6.69 -7.54 0.85
N ALA A 53 6.57 -6.24 1.13
CA ALA A 53 5.57 -5.39 0.52
C ALA A 53 5.72 -5.33 -1.01
N SER A 54 6.95 -5.31 -1.51
CA SER A 54 7.26 -5.34 -2.94
C SER A 54 6.87 -6.68 -3.58
N ILE A 55 7.11 -7.80 -2.90
CA ILE A 55 6.68 -9.13 -3.34
C ILE A 55 5.14 -9.19 -3.42
N THR A 56 4.44 -8.69 -2.40
CA THR A 56 2.97 -8.59 -2.42
C THR A 56 2.49 -7.74 -3.60
N ALA A 57 3.11 -6.58 -3.83
CA ALA A 57 2.80 -5.69 -4.94
C ALA A 57 2.94 -6.38 -6.31
N VAL A 58 4.06 -7.06 -6.55
CA VAL A 58 4.31 -7.81 -7.80
C VAL A 58 3.30 -8.93 -7.97
N SER A 59 3.00 -9.69 -6.91
CA SER A 59 2.00 -10.76 -6.95
C SER A 59 0.64 -10.27 -7.45
N ARG A 60 0.20 -9.06 -7.04
CA ARG A 60 -1.08 -8.50 -7.50
C ARG A 60 -1.11 -8.13 -8.98
N VAL A 61 0.04 -7.82 -9.58
CA VAL A 61 0.15 -7.60 -11.03
C VAL A 61 0.16 -8.94 -11.77
N MET A 62 0.96 -9.90 -11.29
CA MET A 62 1.09 -11.22 -11.91
C MET A 62 -0.24 -11.99 -11.96
N VAL A 63 -1.07 -11.84 -10.91
CA VAL A 63 -2.38 -12.49 -10.82
C VAL A 63 -3.44 -11.82 -11.73
N GLY A 64 -3.13 -10.70 -12.40
CA GLY A 64 -4.02 -10.04 -13.35
C GLY A 64 -5.11 -9.15 -12.74
N VAL A 65 -5.00 -8.85 -11.43
CA VAL A 65 -6.04 -8.14 -10.67
C VAL A 65 -5.77 -6.64 -10.53
N HIS A 66 -4.55 -6.17 -10.78
CA HIS A 66 -4.16 -4.76 -10.71
C HIS A 66 -3.17 -4.37 -11.80
N PHE A 67 -3.28 -3.14 -12.29
CA PHE A 67 -2.24 -2.54 -13.13
C PHE A 67 -1.03 -2.10 -12.27
N PRO A 68 0.18 -2.01 -12.85
CA PRO A 68 1.35 -1.48 -12.14
C PRO A 68 1.11 -0.10 -11.53
N LEU A 69 0.34 0.76 -12.20
CA LEU A 69 -0.01 2.08 -11.69
C LEU A 69 -0.87 2.00 -10.42
N ASP A 70 -1.76 1.00 -10.31
CA ASP A 70 -2.61 0.81 -9.13
C ASP A 70 -1.78 0.49 -7.88
N ILE A 71 -0.66 -0.19 -8.08
CA ILE A 71 0.33 -0.51 -7.05
C ILE A 71 1.12 0.71 -6.65
N VAL A 72 1.62 1.49 -7.61
CA VAL A 72 2.39 2.73 -7.34
C VAL A 72 1.55 3.72 -6.55
N VAL A 73 0.31 3.96 -6.97
CA VAL A 73 -0.61 4.86 -6.26
C VAL A 73 -0.92 4.33 -4.86
N GLY A 74 -1.16 3.02 -4.71
CA GLY A 74 -1.37 2.39 -3.41
C GLY A 74 -0.16 2.55 -2.47
N ALA A 75 1.05 2.29 -2.96
CA ALA A 75 2.28 2.43 -2.19
C ALA A 75 2.52 3.87 -1.72
N LEU A 76 2.37 4.85 -2.63
CA LEU A 76 2.48 6.28 -2.30
C LEU A 76 1.45 6.70 -1.26
N LEU A 77 0.20 6.26 -1.42
CA LEU A 77 -0.87 6.53 -0.46
C LEU A 77 -0.53 5.97 0.91
N GLY A 78 -0.02 4.73 0.97
CA GLY A 78 0.35 4.10 2.23
C GLY A 78 1.49 4.82 2.97
N ILE A 79 2.54 5.20 2.24
CA ILE A 79 3.65 5.97 2.81
C ILE A 79 3.14 7.34 3.31
N ALA A 80 2.32 8.03 2.52
CA ALA A 80 1.77 9.33 2.89
C ALA A 80 0.91 9.26 4.16
N VAL A 81 0.06 8.25 4.29
CA VAL A 81 -0.76 8.01 5.49
C VAL A 81 0.13 7.78 6.71
N CYS A 82 1.19 6.99 6.58
CA CYS A 82 2.13 6.74 7.66
C CYS A 82 2.80 8.04 8.13
N VAL A 83 3.32 8.85 7.19
CA VAL A 83 3.95 10.15 7.49
C VAL A 83 2.96 11.09 8.18
N ALA A 84 1.73 11.18 7.66
CA ALA A 84 0.68 12.02 8.25
C ALA A 84 0.35 11.59 9.68
N SER A 85 0.19 10.28 9.92
CA SER A 85 -0.07 9.74 11.27
C SER A 85 1.04 10.12 12.25
N PHE A 86 2.31 9.94 11.88
CA PHE A 86 3.42 10.34 12.76
C PHE A 86 3.49 11.86 12.98
N ALA A 87 3.20 12.68 11.97
CA ALA A 87 3.17 14.13 12.10
C ALA A 87 2.07 14.58 13.08
N VAL A 88 0.89 13.98 12.98
CA VAL A 88 -0.24 14.23 13.88
C VAL A 88 0.11 13.82 15.31
N THR A 89 0.63 12.60 15.51
CA THR A 89 1.01 12.12 16.84
C THR A 89 2.08 12.99 17.48
N LYS A 90 3.11 13.41 16.74
CA LYS A 90 4.13 14.34 17.25
C LYS A 90 3.53 15.69 17.66
N ARG A 91 2.61 16.22 16.85
CA ARG A 91 1.97 17.50 17.13
C ARG A 91 1.13 17.47 18.41
N PHE A 92 0.43 16.37 18.67
CA PHE A 92 -0.30 16.18 19.93
C PHE A 92 0.65 15.97 21.12
N TRP A 93 1.69 15.15 20.96
CA TRP A 93 2.67 14.89 22.02
C TRP A 93 3.39 16.17 22.49
N HIS A 94 3.82 17.03 21.56
CA HIS A 94 4.43 18.32 21.90
C HIS A 94 3.47 19.27 22.62
N LYS A 95 2.16 19.19 22.33
CA LYS A 95 1.15 20.05 22.96
C LYS A 95 0.90 19.67 24.42
N THR A 96 1.04 18.39 24.77
CA THR A 96 0.87 17.88 26.14
C THR A 96 2.06 18.22 27.06
N GLN A 97 3.25 18.43 26.51
CA GLN A 97 4.46 18.81 27.28
C GLN A 97 4.55 20.32 27.61
N GLN A 98 3.55 21.11 27.19
CA GLN A 98 3.49 22.58 27.35
C GLN A 98 2.35 23.02 28.29
N ILE A 99 1.69 22.07 28.97
CA ILE A 99 0.64 22.29 29.98
C ILE A 99 1.19 21.75 31.30
#